data_AF-A0AAW1UJH0-F1
#
_entry.id   AF-A0AAW1UJH0-F1
#
_cell.length_a   1.000
_cell.length_b   1.000
_cell.length_c   1.000
_cell.angle_alpha   90.00
_cell.angle_beta   90.00
_cell.angle_gamma   90.00
#
_symmetry.space_group_name_H-M   'P 1'
#
loop_
_entity.id
_entity.type
_entity.pdbx_description
1 polymer ?
#
loop_
_entity_poly.entity_id
_entity_poly.type
_entity_poly.pdbx_seq_one_letter_code
_entity_poly.pdbx_strand_id
1 'polypeptide(L)'
;MVSAGCTKYEDDVHKIMEKMINKEVQLQYSGCGRKVKGVGKKSFKETETYQIMEKFLMAKYQKSNGKIGVITAVSNFLSGADREGGRAQRNKYK
;
A
#
# COMPACT_ATOMS: atom_id res chain seq x y z
N MET A 1 -1.13 0.14 34.73
CA MET A 1 -1.12 -0.91 33.68
C MET A 1 -1.74 -0.30 32.43
N VAL A 2 -0.92 0.19 31.48
CA VAL A 2 -1.41 0.77 30.22
C VAL A 2 -1.65 -0.40 29.28
N SER A 3 -2.92 -0.71 29.00
CA SER A 3 -3.27 -1.61 27.90
C SER A 3 -2.88 -0.91 26.60
N ALA A 4 -1.68 -1.19 26.12
CA ALA A 4 -1.20 -0.76 24.81
C ALA A 4 -2.05 -1.43 23.74
N GLY A 5 -3.10 -0.75 23.29
CA GLY A 5 -3.76 -1.09 22.03
C GLY A 5 -2.68 -1.15 20.95
N CYS A 6 -2.54 -2.30 20.30
CA CYS A 6 -1.42 -2.62 19.42
C CYS A 6 -1.09 -1.45 18.47
N THR A 7 0.10 -0.90 18.64
CA THR A 7 0.66 0.33 18.08
C THR A 7 1.21 0.16 16.65
N LYS A 8 0.56 -0.63 15.79
CA LYS A 8 1.08 -0.97 14.45
C LYS A 8 0.11 -0.61 13.33
N TYR A 9 0.17 0.65 12.88
CA TYR A 9 -0.63 1.13 11.73
C TYR A 9 -0.37 0.32 10.45
N GLU A 10 0.79 -0.34 10.36
CA GLU A 10 1.19 -1.18 9.23
C GLU A 10 0.29 -2.41 9.09
N ASP A 11 -0.09 -3.04 10.20
CA ASP A 11 -0.99 -4.20 10.21
C ASP A 11 -2.39 -3.83 9.75
N ASP A 12 -2.86 -2.64 10.15
CA ASP A 12 -4.15 -2.10 9.71
C ASP A 12 -4.13 -1.77 8.21
N VAL A 13 -3.04 -1.15 7.72
CA VAL A 13 -2.84 -0.92 6.30
C VAL A 13 -2.88 -2.25 5.54
N HIS A 14 -2.18 -3.28 6.04
CA HIS A 14 -2.15 -4.60 5.40
C HIS A 14 -3.56 -5.20 5.29
N LYS A 15 -4.32 -5.22 6.39
CA LYS A 15 -5.70 -5.75 6.41
C LYS A 15 -6.66 -4.99 5.50
N ILE A 16 -6.53 -3.67 5.43
CA ILE A 16 -7.34 -2.86 4.52
C ILE A 16 -6.99 -3.21 3.07
N MET A 17 -5.70 -3.27 2.74
CA MET A 17 -5.21 -3.53 1.40
C MET A 17 -5.58 -4.93 0.91
N GLU A 18 -5.48 -5.98 1.75
CA GLU A 18 -5.90 -7.35 1.41
C GLU A 18 -7.38 -7.44 1.01
N LYS A 19 -8.24 -6.64 1.65
CA LYS A 19 -9.68 -6.63 1.34
C LYS A 19 -10.03 -5.86 0.07
N MET A 20 -9.15 -4.94 -0.34
CA MET A 20 -9.43 -4.00 -1.43
C MET A 20 -8.74 -4.35 -2.73
N ILE A 21 -7.58 -5.00 -2.64
CA ILE A 21 -6.70 -5.24 -3.78
C ILE A 21 -6.46 -6.74 -3.90
N ASN A 22 -6.93 -7.31 -5.01
CA ASN A 22 -6.54 -8.64 -5.42
C ASN A 22 -5.16 -8.60 -6.12
N LYS A 23 -4.58 -9.79 -6.35
CA LYS A 23 -3.24 -9.93 -6.94
C LYS A 23 -3.11 -9.28 -8.33
N GLU A 24 -4.16 -9.32 -9.15
CA GLU A 24 -4.16 -8.72 -10.49
C GLU A 24 -4.05 -7.19 -10.42
N VAL A 25 -4.84 -6.56 -9.54
CA VAL A 25 -4.77 -5.12 -9.30
C VAL A 25 -3.43 -4.75 -8.67
N GLN A 26 -2.90 -5.56 -7.74
CA GLN A 26 -1.59 -5.35 -7.12
C GLN A 26 -0.43 -5.29 -8.13
N LEU A 27 -0.53 -6.02 -9.25
CA LEU A 27 0.46 -5.99 -10.33
C LEU A 27 0.44 -4.70 -11.15
N GLN A 28 -0.70 -4.00 -11.18
CA GLN A 28 -0.88 -2.76 -11.94
C GLN A 28 -0.43 -1.52 -11.18
N TYR A 29 -0.36 -1.59 -9.85
CA TYR A 29 -0.13 -0.43 -8.98
C TYR A 29 1.16 -0.55 -8.16
N SER A 30 1.78 0.61 -7.90
CA SER A 30 2.83 0.80 -6.91
C SER A 30 2.48 2.00 -6.05
N GLY A 31 3.09 2.16 -4.88
CA GLY A 31 2.74 3.27 -3.99
C GLY A 31 2.85 4.64 -4.69
N CYS A 32 3.98 4.91 -5.34
CA CYS A 32 4.27 6.21 -5.98
C CYS A 32 4.33 6.18 -7.52
N GLY A 33 4.05 5.06 -8.18
CA GLY A 33 4.01 5.00 -9.65
C GLY A 33 5.38 5.14 -10.35
N ARG A 34 6.48 4.69 -9.74
CA ARG A 34 7.83 4.89 -10.30
C ARG A 34 7.96 4.23 -11.68
N LYS A 35 8.32 5.04 -12.69
CA LYS A 35 8.58 4.59 -14.06
C LYS A 35 10.09 4.42 -14.29
N VAL A 36 10.48 3.35 -14.97
CA VAL A 36 11.85 3.12 -15.43
C VAL A 36 11.80 2.95 -16.94
N LYS A 37 12.52 3.81 -17.67
CA LYS A 37 12.51 3.83 -19.16
C LYS A 37 11.08 3.90 -19.73
N GLY A 38 10.24 4.77 -19.18
CA GLY A 38 8.83 4.94 -19.60
C GLY A 38 7.87 3.84 -19.15
N VAL A 39 8.36 2.69 -18.67
CA VAL A 39 7.53 1.56 -18.22
C VAL A 39 7.46 1.55 -16.70
N GLY A 40 6.26 1.57 -16.14
CA GLY A 40 6.04 1.52 -14.70
C GLY A 40 4.61 1.13 -14.33
N LYS A 41 4.41 0.87 -13.05
CA LYS A 41 3.07 0.66 -12.48
C LYS A 41 2.37 2.01 -12.29
N LYS A 42 1.03 2.01 -12.25
CA LYS A 42 0.23 3.18 -11.88
C LYS A 42 0.52 3.57 -10.42
N SER A 43 0.32 4.85 -10.09
CA SER A 43 0.45 5.34 -8.71
C SER A 43 -0.81 5.04 -7.92
N PHE A 44 -0.70 4.30 -6.81
CA PHE A 44 -1.84 4.06 -5.92
C PHE A 44 -2.16 5.30 -5.10
N LYS A 45 -1.14 6.11 -4.76
CA LYS A 45 -1.31 7.39 -4.05
C LYS A 45 -2.28 8.36 -4.72
N GLU A 46 -2.36 8.30 -6.05
CA GLU A 46 -3.23 9.19 -6.84
C GLU A 46 -4.71 8.75 -6.82
N THR A 47 -5.02 7.56 -6.29
CA THR A 47 -6.39 7.07 -6.22
C THR A 47 -7.15 7.75 -5.07
N GLU A 48 -8.44 8.03 -5.29
CA GLU A 48 -9.35 8.51 -4.23
C GLU A 48 -9.39 7.53 -3.06
N THR A 49 -9.34 6.24 -3.37
CA THR A 49 -9.24 5.13 -2.43
C THR A 49 -8.09 5.30 -1.43
N TYR A 50 -6.89 5.60 -1.93
CA TYR A 50 -5.74 5.89 -1.06
C TYR A 50 -6.00 7.12 -0.18
N GLN A 51 -6.53 8.20 -0.75
CA GLN A 51 -6.76 9.45 -0.02
C GLN A 51 -7.76 9.26 1.14
N ILE A 52 -8.81 8.47 0.93
CA ILE A 52 -9.79 8.14 1.97
C ILE A 52 -9.14 7.30 3.07
N MET A 53 -8.40 6.25 2.69
CA MET A 53 -7.69 5.40 3.64
C MET A 53 -6.66 6.17 4.46
N GLU A 54 -5.88 7.04 3.83
CA GLU A 54 -4.88 7.89 4.48
C GLU A 54 -5.54 8.81 5.51
N LYS A 55 -6.63 9.49 5.15
CA LYS A 55 -7.39 10.34 6.07
C LYS A 55 -7.94 9.54 7.26
N PHE A 56 -8.52 8.37 7.01
CA PHE A 56 -9.05 7.49 8.05
C PHE A 56 -7.96 7.03 9.03
N LEU A 57 -6.82 6.56 8.53
CA LEU A 57 -5.71 6.12 9.35
C LEU A 57 -5.08 7.30 10.11
N MET A 58 -4.90 8.45 9.46
CA MET A 58 -4.41 9.64 10.16
C MET A 58 -5.34 10.06 11.30
N ALA A 59 -6.66 10.00 11.11
CA ALA A 59 -7.63 10.29 12.18
C ALA A 59 -7.59 9.25 13.31
N LYS A 60 -7.46 7.95 12.97
CA LYS A 60 -7.36 6.87 13.96
C LYS A 60 -6.09 6.96 14.82
N TYR A 61 -4.97 7.32 14.19
CA TYR A 61 -3.65 7.36 14.82
C TYR A 61 -3.21 8.76 15.25
N GLN A 62 -4.06 9.77 15.11
CA GLN A 62 -3.79 11.19 15.42
C GLN A 62 -3.32 11.46 16.86
N LYS A 63 -3.60 10.54 17.79
CA LYS A 63 -3.11 10.59 19.19
C LYS A 63 -1.65 10.18 19.36
N SER A 64 -1.03 9.61 18.33
CA SER A 64 0.40 9.30 18.31
C SER A 64 1.13 10.49 17.68
N ASN A 65 2.05 11.12 18.42
CA ASN A 65 2.76 12.36 18.05
C ASN A 65 3.71 12.25 16.82
N GLY A 66 3.48 11.30 15.91
CA GLY A 66 4.28 11.09 14.71
C GLY A 66 3.42 11.00 13.45
N LYS A 67 3.89 11.59 12.35
CA LYS A 67 3.33 11.29 11.01
C LYS A 67 3.50 9.80 10.76
N ILE A 68 2.39 9.06 10.65
CA ILE A 68 2.41 7.65 10.28
C ILE A 68 2.79 7.48 8.80
N GLY A 69 3.63 6.48 8.50
CA GLY A 69 4.14 6.20 7.16
C GLY A 69 3.17 5.38 6.29
N VAL A 70 1.93 5.87 6.09
CA VAL A 70 0.89 5.14 5.32
C VAL A 70 1.39 4.74 3.93
N ILE A 71 2.00 5.68 3.19
CA ILE A 71 2.53 5.42 1.86
C ILE A 71 3.62 4.33 1.85
N THR A 72 4.43 4.25 2.91
CA THR A 72 5.49 3.25 3.03
C THR A 72 4.89 1.87 3.23
N ALA A 73 3.92 1.74 4.15
CA ALA A 73 3.22 0.47 4.38
C ALA A 73 2.48 -0.01 3.11
N VAL A 74 1.79 0.89 2.41
CA VAL A 74 1.13 0.61 1.13
C VAL A 74 2.15 0.17 0.06
N SER A 75 3.29 0.85 -0.04
CA SER A 75 4.33 0.51 -1.01
C SER A 75 4.92 -0.87 -0.75
N ASN A 76 5.13 -1.22 0.52
CA ASN A 76 5.59 -2.55 0.93
C ASN A 76 4.58 -3.63 0.55
N PHE A 77 3.28 -3.41 0.82
CA PHE A 77 2.21 -4.31 0.41
C PHE A 77 2.19 -4.52 -1.11
N LEU A 78 2.18 -3.45 -1.90
CA LEU A 78 2.10 -3.52 -3.37
C LEU A 78 3.34 -4.18 -4.00
N SER A 79 4.48 -4.17 -3.30
CA SER A 79 5.70 -4.86 -3.74
C SER A 79 5.63 -6.39 -3.55
N GLY A 80 4.69 -6.89 -2.74
CA GLY A 80 4.50 -8.31 -2.47
C GLY A 80 4.21 -9.13 -3.73
N ALA A 81 3.33 -8.65 -4.62
CA ALA A 81 3.02 -9.34 -5.88
C ALA A 81 4.25 -9.60 -6.76
N ASP A 82 5.23 -8.68 -6.77
CA ASP A 82 6.45 -8.88 -7.56
C ASP A 82 7.36 -9.97 -6.96
N ARG A 83 7.34 -10.15 -5.63
CA ARG A 83 8.11 -11.16 -4.90
C ARG A 83 7.52 -12.56 -5.06
N GLU A 84 6.23 -12.68 -5.32
CA GLU A 84 5.52 -13.95 -5.55
C GLU A 84 5.52 -14.38 -7.04
N GLY A 85 6.56 -14.03 -7.80
CA GLY A 85 6.68 -14.39 -9.22
C GLY A 85 5.87 -13.50 -10.19
N GLY A 86 5.20 -12.46 -9.70
CA GLY A 86 4.42 -11.54 -10.52
C GLY A 86 5.23 -10.78 -11.58
N ARG A 87 6.54 -10.59 -11.34
CA ARG A 87 7.46 -10.03 -12.34
C ARG A 87 7.56 -10.90 -13.60
N ALA A 88 7.52 -12.23 -13.45
CA ALA A 88 7.53 -13.16 -14.58
C ALA A 88 6.19 -13.15 -15.33
N GLN A 89 5.06 -13.05 -14.61
CA GLN A 89 3.73 -12.95 -15.21
C GLN A 89 3.58 -11.67 -16.04
N ARG A 90 4.07 -10.52 -15.56
CA ARG A 90 4.02 -9.25 -16.30
C ARG A 90 4.76 -9.29 -17.65
N ASN A 91 5.85 -10.05 -17.73
CA ASN A 91 6.60 -10.21 -18.97
C ASN A 91 5.93 -11.16 -19.98
N LYS A 92 4.96 -11.98 -19.56
CA LYS A 92 4.22 -12.87 -20.48
C LYS A 92 3.12 -12.15 -21.28
N TYR A 93 2.66 -10.99 -20.81
CA TYR A 93 1.58 -10.20 -21.43
C TYR A 93 2.08 -8.89 -22.06
N LYS A 94 3.39 -8.77 -22.27
CA LYS A 94 4.01 -7.71 -23.06
C LYS A 94 4.34 -8.23 -24.45
#